data_AF-A0A1Y5MXK0-F1
#
_entry.id   AF-A0A1Y5MXK0-F1
#
_cell.length_a   1.000
_cell.length_b   1.000
_cell.length_c   1.000
_cell.angle_alpha   90.00
_cell.angle_beta   90.00
_cell.angle_gamma   90.00
#
_symmetry.space_group_name_H-M   'P 1'
#
loop_
_entity.id
_entity.type
_entity.pdbx_description
1 polymer ?
#
loop_
_entity_poly.entity_id
_entity_poly.type
_entity_poly.pdbx_seq_one_letter_code
_entity_poly.pdbx_strand_id
1 'polypeptide(L)'
;MKKLLLILIFLTNALSYDFGEDVNIMGKWEITTEDNQFINFLTSAGNKWEIEIKDDGFIYDLKNGNFIHEKWSYTREKGIISIEFYNQDNQGEKLFKGYFKKATNSNIKIIKKIDFNYYLVEIIETSDKIKMKRLGDSRQTKNTKIKKDIKIEMN
;
A
#
# COMPACT_ATOMS: atom_id res chain seq x y z
N MET A 1 12.69 3.09 -44.84
CA MET A 1 13.39 2.46 -43.69
C MET A 1 13.40 3.31 -42.42
N LYS A 2 13.52 4.65 -42.47
CA LYS A 2 13.48 5.51 -41.26
C LYS A 2 12.13 5.53 -40.52
N LYS A 3 11.00 5.32 -41.22
CA LYS A 3 9.65 5.33 -40.61
C LYS A 3 9.34 4.08 -39.77
N LEU A 4 9.97 2.93 -40.05
CA LEU A 4 9.80 1.72 -39.25
C LEU A 4 10.53 1.79 -37.90
N LEU A 5 11.67 2.48 -37.87
CA LEU A 5 12.47 2.62 -36.65
C LEU A 5 11.74 3.43 -35.56
N LEU A 6 10.99 4.47 -35.97
CA LEU A 6 10.18 5.29 -35.06
C LEU A 6 9.07 4.47 -34.38
N ILE A 7 8.40 3.57 -35.11
CA ILE A 7 7.35 2.70 -34.53
C ILE A 7 7.94 1.74 -33.50
N LEU A 8 9.16 1.24 -33.72
CA LEU A 8 9.83 0.34 -32.77
C LEU A 8 10.21 1.07 -31.46
N ILE A 9 10.62 2.34 -31.53
CA ILE A 9 10.97 3.16 -30.35
C ILE A 9 9.73 3.50 -29.52
N PHE A 10 8.57 3.74 -30.16
CA PHE A 10 7.32 3.92 -29.42
C PHE A 10 6.81 2.61 -28.78
N LEU A 11 7.04 1.45 -29.40
CA LEU A 11 6.68 0.15 -28.85
C LEU A 11 7.57 -0.27 -27.67
N THR A 12 8.86 0.08 -27.65
CA THR A 12 9.75 -0.25 -26.52
C THR A 12 9.52 0.64 -25.30
N ASN A 13 9.09 1.89 -25.49
CA ASN A 13 8.75 2.79 -24.36
C ASN A 13 7.36 2.50 -23.76
N ALA A 14 6.50 1.75 -24.46
CA ALA A 14 5.21 1.30 -23.94
C ALA A 14 5.34 0.11 -22.94
N LEU A 15 6.54 -0.47 -22.79
CA LEU A 15 6.77 -1.68 -21.99
C LEU A 15 7.19 -1.42 -20.53
N SER A 16 7.21 -0.18 -20.08
CA SER A 16 7.33 0.16 -18.66
C SER A 16 6.06 0.85 -18.15
N TYR A 17 4.89 0.32 -18.53
CA TYR A 17 3.65 0.66 -17.82
C TYR A 17 3.79 0.11 -16.40
N ASP A 18 4.14 0.99 -15.47
CA ASP A 18 4.16 0.65 -14.05
C ASP A 18 2.73 0.28 -13.65
N PHE A 19 2.56 -1.00 -13.31
CA PHE A 19 1.26 -1.60 -13.07
C PHE A 19 0.73 -1.13 -11.71
N GLY A 20 -0.28 -0.26 -11.69
CA GLY A 20 -0.89 0.18 -10.43
C GLY A 20 -1.86 1.34 -10.52
N GLU A 21 -1.77 2.19 -11.55
CA GLU A 21 -2.52 3.45 -11.62
C GLU A 21 -4.03 3.30 -11.36
N ASP A 22 -4.64 2.21 -11.85
CA ASP A 22 -6.07 1.92 -11.71
C ASP A 22 -6.47 1.06 -10.50
N VAL A 23 -5.51 0.67 -9.65
CA VAL A 23 -5.83 -0.18 -8.49
C VAL A 23 -6.31 0.68 -7.32
N ASN A 24 -7.57 0.50 -6.92
CA ASN A 24 -8.08 1.08 -5.69
C ASN A 24 -7.56 0.31 -4.47
N ILE A 25 -6.51 0.82 -3.83
CA ILE A 25 -5.84 0.19 -2.68
C ILE A 25 -6.69 0.21 -1.41
N MET A 26 -7.55 1.20 -1.21
CA MET A 26 -8.38 1.28 -0.01
C MET A 26 -9.36 0.11 0.01
N GLY A 27 -9.40 -0.65 1.09
CA GLY A 27 -10.21 -1.86 1.19
C GLY A 27 -9.72 -2.86 2.22
N LYS A 28 -10.44 -3.97 2.32
CA LYS A 28 -10.05 -5.15 3.10
C LYS A 28 -9.33 -6.13 2.20
N TRP A 29 -8.22 -6.67 2.67
CA TRP A 29 -7.31 -7.50 1.88
C TRP A 29 -6.86 -8.71 2.67
N GLU A 30 -6.80 -9.85 1.98
CA GLU A 30 -6.04 -11.01 2.40
C GLU A 30 -4.70 -10.98 1.66
N ILE A 31 -3.62 -11.12 2.42
CA ILE A 31 -2.25 -11.14 1.90
C ILE A 31 -1.65 -12.49 2.26
N THR A 32 -1.11 -13.21 1.29
CA THR A 32 -0.47 -14.52 1.49
C THR A 32 0.88 -14.57 0.79
N THR A 33 1.81 -15.34 1.34
CA THR A 33 3.08 -15.63 0.66
C THR A 33 2.89 -16.69 -0.42
N GLU A 34 3.83 -16.74 -1.37
CA GLU A 34 3.96 -17.92 -2.22
C GLU A 34 4.46 -19.11 -1.40
N ASP A 35 3.96 -20.31 -1.73
CA ASP A 35 4.38 -21.60 -1.15
C ASP A 35 4.35 -21.69 0.39
N ASN A 36 3.49 -20.88 1.05
CA ASN A 36 3.38 -20.80 2.51
C ASN A 36 4.69 -20.40 3.23
N GLN A 37 5.63 -19.75 2.53
CA GLN A 37 6.87 -19.28 3.12
C GLN A 37 6.59 -18.31 4.27
N PHE A 38 7.32 -18.46 5.38
CA PHE A 38 7.21 -17.56 6.51
C PHE A 38 8.13 -16.35 6.31
N ILE A 39 7.58 -15.15 6.31
CA ILE A 39 8.31 -13.89 6.15
C ILE A 39 7.88 -12.87 7.20
N ASN A 40 8.70 -11.84 7.40
CA ASN A 40 8.31 -10.67 8.17
C ASN A 40 7.62 -9.68 7.23
N PHE A 41 6.37 -9.33 7.53
CA PHE A 41 5.61 -8.36 6.75
C PHE A 41 4.72 -7.53 7.68
N LEU A 42 4.68 -6.21 7.46
CA LEU A 42 4.08 -5.27 8.40
C LEU A 42 4.71 -5.43 9.79
N THR A 43 3.90 -5.67 10.82
CA THR A 43 4.34 -5.82 12.22
C THR A 43 4.50 -7.28 12.67
N SER A 44 4.30 -8.28 11.81
CA SER A 44 4.31 -9.67 12.23
C SER A 44 4.98 -10.63 11.25
N ALA A 45 5.59 -11.67 11.82
CA ALA A 45 6.07 -12.81 11.07
C ALA A 45 4.89 -13.74 10.75
N GLY A 46 4.80 -14.20 9.51
CA GLY A 46 3.65 -14.99 9.06
C GLY A 46 3.78 -15.47 7.63
N ASN A 47 2.74 -16.15 7.17
CA ASN A 47 2.50 -16.47 5.76
C ASN A 47 1.12 -16.01 5.27
N LYS A 48 0.31 -15.42 6.17
CA LYS A 48 -1.03 -14.91 5.91
C LYS A 48 -1.38 -13.74 6.82
N TRP A 49 -1.85 -12.65 6.23
CA TRP A 49 -2.36 -11.46 6.91
C TRP A 49 -3.74 -11.09 6.35
N GLU A 50 -4.58 -10.50 7.19
CA GLU A 50 -5.85 -9.92 6.78
C GLU A 50 -5.88 -8.49 7.30
N ILE A 51 -5.91 -7.51 6.40
CA ILE A 51 -5.75 -6.10 6.74
C ILE A 51 -6.87 -5.24 6.15
N GLU A 52 -7.12 -4.09 6.75
CA GLU A 52 -7.94 -3.02 6.17
C GLU A 52 -7.11 -1.77 5.95
N ILE A 53 -7.04 -1.29 4.70
CA ILE A 53 -6.41 -0.03 4.31
C ILE A 53 -7.50 1.04 4.20
N LYS A 54 -7.42 2.10 5.01
CA LYS A 54 -8.45 3.15 5.13
C LYS A 54 -8.00 4.51 4.58
N ASP A 55 -8.97 5.37 4.26
CA ASP A 55 -8.73 6.77 3.83
C ASP A 55 -8.20 7.69 4.92
N ASP A 56 -8.35 7.32 6.19
CA ASP A 56 -7.75 8.02 7.32
C ASP A 56 -6.21 7.93 7.34
N GLY A 57 -5.63 7.16 6.42
CA GLY A 57 -4.20 6.98 6.25
C GLY A 57 -3.63 5.81 7.04
N PHE A 58 -4.46 4.96 7.67
CA PHE A 58 -4.02 3.86 8.51
C PHE A 58 -4.36 2.47 7.95
N ILE A 59 -3.66 1.46 8.47
CA ILE A 59 -3.85 0.04 8.20
C ILE A 59 -4.29 -0.67 9.50
N TYR A 60 -5.22 -1.62 9.42
CA TYR A 60 -5.75 -2.33 10.59
C TYR A 60 -5.65 -3.84 10.44
N ASP A 61 -5.40 -4.59 11.53
CA ASP A 61 -5.52 -6.05 11.54
C ASP A 61 -6.99 -6.44 11.58
N LEU A 62 -7.45 -7.26 10.63
CA LEU A 62 -8.83 -7.75 10.62
C LEU A 62 -9.05 -8.92 11.58
N LYS A 63 -8.03 -9.74 11.89
CA LYS A 63 -8.20 -10.90 12.79
C LYS A 63 -8.38 -10.48 14.24
N ASN A 64 -7.66 -9.45 14.65
CA ASN A 64 -7.56 -9.08 16.06
C ASN A 64 -8.33 -7.79 16.37
N GLY A 65 -8.71 -7.02 15.33
CA GLY A 65 -9.21 -5.65 15.47
C GLY A 65 -8.17 -4.67 16.05
N ASN A 66 -6.95 -5.15 16.28
CA ASN A 66 -5.86 -4.35 16.84
C ASN A 66 -5.33 -3.40 15.77
N PHE A 67 -5.01 -2.20 16.23
CA PHE A 67 -4.37 -1.20 15.40
C PHE A 67 -2.97 -1.68 15.01
N ILE A 68 -2.73 -1.87 13.71
CA ILE A 68 -1.39 -2.10 13.16
C ILE A 68 -0.87 -0.73 12.74
N HIS A 69 -0.10 -0.05 13.59
CA HIS A 69 0.21 1.37 13.37
C HIS A 69 1.19 1.62 12.22
N GLU A 70 0.70 1.95 11.02
CA GLU A 70 1.52 2.56 9.96
C GLU A 70 0.73 3.51 9.05
N LYS A 71 1.29 4.70 8.78
CA LYS A 71 0.76 5.60 7.74
C LYS A 71 1.04 4.99 6.38
N TRP A 72 0.06 5.01 5.47
CA TRP A 72 0.28 4.58 4.09
C TRP A 72 0.13 5.73 3.09
N SER A 73 0.83 5.62 1.98
CA SER A 73 0.64 6.46 0.80
C SER A 73 0.74 5.63 -0.46
N TYR A 74 0.14 6.11 -1.56
CA TYR A 74 0.12 5.38 -2.81
C TYR A 74 0.63 6.24 -3.97
N THR A 75 1.79 5.85 -4.49
CA THR A 75 2.37 6.40 -5.71
C THR A 75 1.77 5.65 -6.90
N ARG A 76 0.59 6.12 -7.34
CA ARG A 76 -0.27 5.43 -8.32
C ARG A 76 0.46 5.11 -9.61
N GLU A 77 1.18 6.08 -10.15
CA GLU A 77 1.92 5.95 -11.41
C GLU A 77 3.04 4.92 -11.36
N LYS A 78 3.44 4.47 -10.16
CA LYS A 78 4.46 3.42 -9.96
C LYS A 78 3.89 2.11 -9.41
N GLY A 79 2.62 2.10 -9.03
CA GLY A 79 2.03 0.98 -8.29
C GLY A 79 2.69 0.72 -6.94
N ILE A 80 3.31 1.73 -6.32
CA ILE A 80 4.04 1.59 -5.05
C ILE A 80 3.19 2.10 -3.90
N ILE A 81 2.90 1.20 -2.96
CA ILE A 81 2.27 1.51 -1.69
C ILE A 81 3.39 1.62 -0.67
N SER A 82 3.58 2.82 -0.13
CA SER A 82 4.56 3.06 0.91
C SER A 82 3.91 2.94 2.28
N ILE A 83 4.55 2.20 3.18
CA ILE A 83 4.03 1.90 4.51
C ILE A 83 5.07 2.37 5.54
N GLU A 84 4.71 3.38 6.33
CA GLU A 84 5.61 4.06 7.28
C GLU A 84 5.25 3.75 8.74
N PHE A 85 6.25 3.31 9.50
CA PHE A 85 6.12 2.97 10.91
C PHE A 85 6.49 4.16 11.81
N TYR A 86 5.62 4.49 12.77
CA TYR A 86 5.82 5.55 13.77
C TYR A 86 5.76 4.97 15.18
N ASN A 87 6.70 5.34 16.07
CA ASN A 87 6.65 4.91 17.47
C ASN A 87 5.55 5.69 18.20
N GLN A 88 4.68 4.98 18.94
CA GLN A 88 3.69 5.62 19.79
C GLN A 88 4.30 6.21 21.08
N ASP A 89 5.43 5.69 21.54
CA ASP A 89 6.00 6.08 22.84
C ASP A 89 6.70 7.46 22.83
N ASN A 90 7.05 7.99 21.66
CA ASN A 90 7.80 9.26 21.52
C ASN A 90 7.12 10.26 20.57
N GLN A 91 5.93 10.75 20.95
CA GLN A 91 5.33 12.01 20.46
C GLN A 91 5.38 12.26 18.94
N GLY A 92 5.21 11.22 18.12
CA GLY A 92 5.16 11.38 16.65
C GLY A 92 6.51 11.50 15.95
N GLU A 93 7.62 11.19 16.63
CA GLU A 93 8.90 11.02 15.95
C GLU A 93 8.89 9.75 15.08
N LYS A 94 9.19 9.93 13.78
CA LYS A 94 9.43 8.82 12.84
C LYS A 94 10.53 7.94 13.44
N LEU A 95 10.28 6.64 13.59
CA LEU A 95 11.28 5.69 14.11
C LEU A 95 12.54 5.75 13.26
N PHE A 96 13.53 6.52 13.72
CA PHE A 96 14.75 6.72 12.95
C PHE A 96 15.74 5.58 13.22
N LYS A 97 15.73 4.62 12.30
CA LYS A 97 16.89 4.20 11.49
C LYS A 97 17.99 3.29 12.06
N GLY A 98 18.00 2.87 13.31
CA GLY A 98 19.12 2.07 13.87
C GLY A 98 19.08 0.57 13.55
N TYR A 99 18.16 -0.17 14.16
CA TYR A 99 18.25 -1.64 14.28
C TYR A 99 17.21 -2.43 13.49
N PHE A 100 16.12 -1.79 13.04
CA PHE A 100 15.00 -2.48 12.38
C PHE A 100 14.68 -1.94 10.98
N LYS A 101 15.58 -1.17 10.37
CA LYS A 101 15.36 -0.47 9.09
C LYS A 101 15.03 -1.40 7.91
N LYS A 102 15.40 -2.69 8.00
CA LYS A 102 15.02 -3.75 7.04
C LYS A 102 13.76 -4.53 7.45
N ALA A 103 13.31 -4.40 8.70
CA ALA A 103 12.19 -5.13 9.28
C ALA A 103 10.92 -4.29 9.42
N THR A 104 11.02 -2.96 9.33
CA THR A 104 9.91 -2.01 9.55
C THR A 104 9.73 -1.05 8.39
N ASN A 105 10.06 -1.45 7.17
CA ASN A 105 9.56 -0.80 5.97
C ASN A 105 9.01 -1.93 5.13
N SER A 106 7.71 -1.87 4.84
CA SER A 106 7.00 -2.88 4.05
C SER A 106 6.45 -2.19 2.81
N ASN A 107 7.30 -1.45 2.11
CA ASN A 107 6.87 -0.84 0.88
C ASN A 107 6.60 -1.96 -0.12
N ILE A 108 5.45 -1.90 -0.76
CA ILE A 108 5.04 -2.94 -1.68
C ILE A 108 4.78 -2.37 -3.07
N LYS A 109 5.23 -3.09 -4.09
CA LYS A 109 4.99 -2.75 -5.49
C LYS A 109 4.02 -3.76 -6.09
N ILE A 110 2.95 -3.28 -6.70
CA ILE A 110 2.06 -4.15 -7.48
C ILE A 110 2.79 -4.51 -8.78
N ILE A 111 2.95 -5.81 -9.01
CA ILE A 111 3.69 -6.33 -10.18
C ILE A 111 2.73 -6.65 -11.32
N LYS A 112 1.61 -7.31 -11.00
CA LYS A 112 0.58 -7.65 -11.99
C LYS A 112 -0.74 -8.00 -11.33
N LYS A 113 -1.82 -7.89 -12.09
CA LYS A 113 -3.11 -8.49 -11.76
C LYS A 113 -3.11 -9.95 -12.16
N ILE A 114 -3.47 -10.80 -11.21
CA ILE A 114 -3.66 -12.26 -11.40
C ILE A 114 -5.09 -12.52 -11.86
N ASP A 115 -6.07 -11.90 -11.20
CA ASP A 115 -7.51 -12.05 -11.48
C ASP A 115 -8.28 -10.80 -11.00
N PHE A 116 -9.61 -10.77 -11.13
CA PHE A 116 -10.47 -9.73 -10.57
C PHE A 116 -10.19 -9.55 -9.07
N ASN A 117 -9.73 -8.35 -8.71
CA ASN A 117 -9.35 -7.98 -7.36
C ASN A 117 -8.29 -8.88 -6.71
N TYR A 118 -7.40 -9.46 -7.51
CA TYR A 118 -6.32 -10.32 -7.05
C TYR A 118 -5.00 -9.98 -7.74
N TYR A 119 -3.97 -9.69 -6.95
CA TYR A 119 -2.73 -9.09 -7.43
C TYR A 119 -1.51 -9.83 -6.92
N LEU A 120 -0.47 -9.90 -7.76
CA LEU A 120 0.88 -10.23 -7.36
C LEU A 120 1.60 -8.94 -6.97
N VAL A 121 2.23 -8.96 -5.82
CA VAL A 121 2.86 -7.81 -5.20
C VAL A 121 4.25 -8.23 -4.73
N GLU A 122 5.21 -7.32 -4.79
CA GLU A 122 6.59 -7.52 -4.31
C GLU A 122 6.84 -6.61 -3.11
N ILE A 123 7.44 -7.16 -2.06
CA ILE A 123 7.98 -6.36 -0.96
C ILE A 123 9.32 -5.80 -1.43
N ILE A 124 9.41 -4.47 -1.57
CA ILE A 124 10.55 -3.80 -2.21
C ILE A 124 11.85 -4.08 -1.45
N GLU A 125 11.79 -4.13 -0.12
CA GLU A 125 12.97 -4.30 0.73
C GLU A 125 13.61 -5.69 0.65
N THR A 126 12.81 -6.74 0.42
CA THR A 126 13.27 -8.14 0.43
C THR A 126 13.16 -8.84 -0.93
N SER A 127 12.45 -8.22 -1.87
CA SER A 127 12.05 -8.83 -3.15
C SER A 127 11.16 -10.07 -2.99
N ASP A 128 10.62 -10.32 -1.80
CA ASP A 128 9.67 -11.41 -1.57
C ASP A 128 8.36 -11.12 -2.29
N LYS A 129 7.77 -12.16 -2.87
CA LYS A 129 6.49 -12.08 -3.57
C LYS A 129 5.34 -12.49 -2.67
N ILE A 130 4.31 -11.65 -2.66
CA ILE A 130 3.07 -11.87 -1.93
C ILE A 130 1.87 -11.70 -2.86
N LYS A 131 0.79 -12.34 -2.49
CA LYS A 131 -0.49 -12.36 -3.19
C LYS A 131 -1.49 -11.55 -2.39
N MET A 132 -2.08 -10.54 -3.02
CA MET A 132 -3.00 -9.59 -2.37
C MET A 132 -4.39 -9.71 -2.99
N LYS A 133 -5.33 -10.30 -2.25
CA LYS A 133 -6.70 -10.57 -2.68
C LYS A 133 -7.68 -9.71 -1.91
N ARG A 134 -8.58 -9.03 -2.61
CA ARG A 134 -9.62 -8.21 -1.97
C ARG A 134 -10.63 -9.08 -1.25
N LEU A 135 -10.92 -8.74 0.00
CA LEU A 135 -11.99 -9.32 0.82
C LEU A 135 -13.25 -8.46 0.82
N GLY A 136 -13.13 -7.15 0.60
CA GLY A 136 -14.26 -6.23 0.55
C GLY A 136 -13.82 -4.77 0.63
N ASP A 137 -14.79 -3.86 0.66
CA ASP A 137 -14.50 -2.44 0.80
C ASP A 137 -14.21 -2.06 2.26
N SER A 138 -13.45 -0.98 2.41
CA SER A 138 -13.29 -0.33 3.70
C SER A 138 -14.56 0.48 3.98
N ARG A 139 -15.05 0.44 5.22
CA ARG A 139 -16.14 1.34 5.62
C ARG A 139 -15.54 2.75 5.69
N GLN A 140 -15.93 3.63 4.76
CA GLN A 140 -15.60 5.05 4.83
C GLN A 140 -16.01 5.59 6.20
N THR A 141 -15.03 6.02 7.00
CA THR A 141 -15.31 6.88 8.14
C THR A 141 -15.74 8.21 7.58
N LYS A 142 -17.04 8.51 7.57
CA LYS A 142 -17.56 9.86 7.32
C LYS A 142 -16.99 10.81 8.38
N ASN A 143 -15.76 11.28 8.22
CA ASN A 143 -15.27 12.47 8.91
C ASN A 143 -15.81 13.70 8.18
N THR A 144 -17.14 13.85 8.16
CA THR A 144 -17.79 15.14 7.91
C THR A 144 -17.61 16.03 9.14
N LYS A 145 -16.40 16.52 9.34
CA LYS A 145 -16.14 17.82 9.97
C LYS A 145 -15.17 18.58 9.07
N ILE A 146 -15.64 18.90 7.87
CA ILE A 146 -15.22 20.14 7.24
C ILE A 146 -15.67 21.23 8.21
N LYS A 147 -14.73 21.80 8.98
CA LYS A 147 -14.96 23.06 9.66
C LYS A 147 -15.33 24.05 8.56
N LYS A 148 -16.62 24.33 8.42
CA LYS A 148 -17.07 25.54 7.75
C LYS A 148 -16.58 26.67 8.65
N ASP A 149 -15.55 27.38 8.21
CA ASP A 149 -15.23 28.69 8.81
C ASP A 149 -16.44 29.58 8.54
N ILE A 150 -17.35 29.67 9.51
CA ILE A 150 -18.40 30.68 9.50
C ILE A 150 -17.69 31.99 9.86
N LYS A 151 -17.33 32.74 8.82
CA LYS A 151 -17.00 34.15 8.96
C LYS A 151 -18.30 34.86 9.34
N ILE A 152 -18.48 35.17 10.62
CA ILE A 152 -19.54 36.07 11.06
C ILE A 152 -18.97 37.48 10.85
N GLU A 153 -19.42 38.15 9.80
CA GLU A 153 -19.26 39.61 9.69
C GLU A 153 -20.34 40.25 10.56
N MET A 154 -19.92 40.96 11.60
CA MET A 154 -20.79 41.85 12.36
C MET A 154 -20.77 43.21 11.64
N ASN A 155 -21.93 43.62 11.14
CA ASN A 155 -22.21 45.02 10.78
C ASN A 155 -22.57 45.82 12.03
#